data_AF-A0A433Q9V5-F1
#
_entry.id   AF-A0A433Q9V5-F1
#
_cell.length_a   1.000
_cell.length_b   1.000
_cell.length_c   1.000
_cell.angle_alpha   90.00
_cell.angle_beta   90.00
_cell.angle_gamma   90.00
#
_symmetry.space_group_name_H-M   'P 1'
#
loop_
_entity.id
_entity.type
_entity.pdbx_description
1 polymer ?
#
loop_
_entity_poly.entity_id
_entity_poly.type
_entity_poly.pdbx_seq_one_letter_code
_entity_poly.pdbx_strand_id
1 'polypeptide(L)' 'MRLGGIISVYGMTVAPQVTFTMSAVLKSVDLKGSTMGSRAEFEQMARFVDEHRVRPVVSGVWKGLTKENVEATYEVY' A
#
# COMPACT_ATOMS: atom_id res chain seq x y z
N MET A 1 14.65 -2.15 -14.01
CA MET A 1 14.33 -3.31 -13.16
C MET A 1 15.46 -4.32 -13.26
N ARG A 2 15.83 -4.94 -12.14
CA ARG A 2 16.84 -6.00 -12.12
C ARG A 2 16.30 -7.27 -12.78
N LEU A 3 17.16 -8.03 -13.44
CA LEU A 3 16.85 -9.40 -13.87
C LEU A 3 16.45 -10.24 -12.65
N GLY A 4 15.38 -11.03 -12.75
CA GLY A 4 14.86 -11.78 -11.60
C GLY A 4 14.05 -10.96 -10.60
N GLY A 5 13.71 -9.70 -10.93
CA GLY A 5 13.04 -8.79 -10.00
C GLY A 5 11.57 -9.11 -9.76
N ILE A 6 11.06 -8.76 -8.58
CA ILE A 6 9.63 -8.88 -8.23
C ILE A 6 8.96 -7.51 -8.32
N ILE A 7 7.82 -7.44 -8.99
CA ILE A 7 6.86 -6.32 -8.96
C ILE A 7 5.72 -6.73 -8.03
N SER A 8 5.54 -6.00 -6.92
CA SER A 8 4.37 -6.18 -6.04
C SER A 8 3.31 -5.12 -6.35
N VAL A 9 2.08 -5.55 -6.62
CA VAL A 9 0.96 -4.67 -7.03
C VAL A 9 -0.23 -4.86 -6.10
N TYR A 10 -0.72 -3.78 -5.50
CA TYR A 10 -1.88 -3.82 -4.60
C TYR A 10 -3.16 -3.20 -5.17
N GLY A 11 -3.05 -2.43 -6.27
CA GLY A 11 -4.16 -1.61 -6.74
C GLY A 11 -4.00 -1.09 -8.16
N MET A 12 -5.02 -0.37 -8.60
CA MET A 12 -5.30 -0.04 -10.00
C MET A 12 -5.90 1.37 -10.12
N THR A 13 -5.30 2.37 -9.46
CA THR A 13 -5.85 3.74 -9.34
C THR A 13 -6.15 4.41 -10.69
N VAL A 14 -5.31 4.20 -11.70
CA VAL A 14 -5.42 4.86 -13.02
C VAL A 14 -6.11 3.96 -14.06
N ALA A 15 -5.92 2.64 -13.98
CA ALA A 15 -6.47 1.69 -14.94
C ALA A 15 -6.62 0.29 -14.33
N PRO A 16 -7.63 -0.50 -14.73
CA PRO A 16 -7.96 -1.81 -14.14
C PRO A 16 -7.12 -2.97 -14.69
N GLN A 17 -6.07 -2.70 -15.46
CA GLN A 17 -5.29 -3.73 -16.14
C GLN A 17 -3.81 -3.36 -16.24
N VAL A 18 -2.97 -4.39 -16.27
CA VAL A 18 -1.51 -4.25 -16.42
C VAL A 18 -1.06 -5.06 -17.62
N THR A 19 -0.29 -4.45 -18.52
CA THR A 19 0.33 -5.17 -19.64
C THR A 19 1.64 -5.80 -19.19
N PHE A 20 1.69 -7.13 -19.20
CA PHE A 20 2.90 -7.90 -18.92
C PHE A 20 3.51 -8.43 -20.22
N THR A 21 4.68 -7.93 -20.60
CA THR A 21 5.29 -8.21 -21.91
C THR A 21 6.19 -9.45 -21.87
N MET A 22 6.38 -10.12 -23.02
CA MET A 22 7.34 -11.22 -23.14
C MET A 22 8.78 -10.81 -22.82
N SER A 23 9.14 -9.54 -23.02
CA SER A 23 10.44 -9.03 -22.61
C SER A 23 10.66 -9.07 -21.09
N ALA A 24 9.59 -8.98 -20.29
CA ALA A 24 9.65 -9.12 -18.84
C ALA A 24 9.80 -10.60 -18.43
N VAL A 25 9.13 -11.51 -19.14
CA VAL A 25 9.29 -12.97 -18.96
C VAL A 25 10.73 -13.40 -19.19
N LEU A 26 11.36 -12.97 -20.30
CA LEU A 26 12.76 -13.29 -20.62
C LEU A 26 13.75 -12.73 -19.61
N LYS A 27 13.36 -11.70 -18.86
CA LYS A 27 14.14 -11.11 -17.76
C LYS A 27 13.84 -11.77 -16.40
N SER A 28 13.05 -12.85 -16.39
CA SER A 28 12.61 -13.56 -15.18
C SER A 28 11.95 -12.64 -14.16
N VAL A 29 11.13 -11.69 -14.62
CA VAL A 29 10.40 -10.77 -13.73
C VAL A 29 9.16 -11.47 -13.18
N ASP A 30 8.96 -11.41 -11.87
CA ASP A 30 7.76 -11.91 -11.19
C ASP A 30 6.76 -10.76 -10.96
N LEU A 31 5.51 -10.94 -11.37
CA LEU A 31 4.41 -10.04 -11.02
C LEU A 31 3.58 -10.67 -9.90
N LYS A 32 3.58 -10.06 -8.71
CA LYS A 32 2.86 -10.56 -7.53
C LYS A 32 1.78 -9.58 -7.11
N GLY A 33 0.53 -10.03 -7.18
CA GLY A 33 -0.57 -9.34 -6.53
C GLY A 33 -0.41 -9.39 -5.01
N SER A 34 -0.69 -8.28 -4.34
CA SER A 34 -0.83 -8.21 -2.89
C SER A 34 -2.21 -7.65 -2.57
N THR A 35 -2.82 -8.19 -1.53
CA THR A 35 -3.98 -7.56 -0.89
C THR A 35 -3.57 -7.16 0.53
N MET A 36 -4.54 -6.77 1.36
CA MET A 36 -4.30 -6.56 2.78
C MET A 36 -3.61 -7.78 3.41
N GLY A 37 -2.81 -7.54 4.44
CA GLY A 37 -2.15 -8.61 5.20
C GLY A 37 -3.10 -9.36 6.14
N SER A 38 -2.66 -10.54 6.55
CA SER A 38 -3.25 -11.31 7.65
C SER A 38 -3.08 -10.60 9.01
N ARG A 39 -3.82 -11.07 10.02
CA ARG A 39 -3.67 -10.60 11.41
C ARG A 39 -2.23 -10.75 11.91
N ALA A 40 -1.59 -11.87 11.61
CA ALA A 40 -0.22 -12.14 12.04
C ALA A 40 0.77 -11.16 11.39
N GLU A 41 0.62 -10.86 10.11
CA GLU A 41 1.45 -9.87 9.42
C GLU A 41 1.22 -8.45 9.96
N PHE A 42 -0.02 -8.11 10.33
CA PHE A 42 -0.33 -6.83 10.97
C PHE A 42 0.35 -6.69 12.34
N GLU A 43 0.33 -7.74 13.17
CA GLU A 43 1.03 -7.75 14.45
C GLU A 43 2.55 -7.61 14.29
N GLN A 44 3.13 -8.28 13.29
CA GLN A 44 4.55 -8.15 12.96
C GLN A 44 4.89 -6.74 12.50
N MET A 45 4.03 -6.13 11.67
CA MET A 45 4.19 -4.75 11.21
C MET A 45 4.15 -3.76 12.38
N ALA A 46 3.20 -3.91 13.32
CA ALA A 46 3.11 -3.04 14.49
C ALA A 46 4.37 -3.12 15.38
N ARG A 47 4.93 -4.32 15.57
CA ARG A 47 6.20 -4.52 16.28
C ARG A 47 7.36 -3.84 15.55
N PHE A 48 7.44 -4.02 14.23
CA PHE A 48 8.46 -3.39 13.40
C PHE A 48 8.45 -1.86 13.52
N VAL A 49 7.25 -1.26 13.52
CA VAL A 49 7.07 0.19 13.70
C VAL A 49 7.61 0.67 15.06
N ASP A 50 7.30 -0.05 16.14
CA ASP A 50 7.80 0.30 17.48
C ASP A 50 9.31 0.13 17.61
N GLU A 51 9.85 -1.01 17.16
CA GLU A 51 11.28 -1.33 17.23
C GLU A 51 12.13 -0.32 16.45
N HIS A 52 11.68 0.06 15.25
CA HIS A 52 12.45 0.95 14.36
C HIS A 52 12.05 2.41 14.51
N ARG A 53 11.17 2.72 15.49
CA ARG A 53 10.67 4.08 15.77
C ARG A 53 10.12 4.78 14.52
N VAL A 54 9.46 4.02 13.65
CA VAL A 54 8.83 4.55 12.43
C VAL A 54 7.70 5.48 12.86
N ARG A 55 7.71 6.72 12.37
CA ARG A 55 6.68 7.71 12.69
C ARG A 55 5.68 7.81 11.55
N PRO A 56 4.40 7.44 11.76
CA PRO A 56 3.39 7.59 10.73
C PRO A 56 3.19 9.07 10.39
N VAL A 57 2.98 9.37 9.12
CA VAL A 57 2.67 10.72 8.65
C VAL A 57 1.18 10.96 8.88
N VAL A 58 0.85 11.93 9.74
CA VAL A 58 -0.52 12.36 10.02
C VAL A 58 -0.79 13.64 9.26
N SER A 59 -1.69 13.58 8.27
CA SER A 59 -2.05 14.74 7.44
C SER A 59 -3.05 15.69 8.12
N GLY A 60 -3.85 15.19 9.07
CA GLY A 60 -4.82 16.00 9.81
C GLY A 60 -5.39 15.28 11.03
N VAL A 61 -5.91 16.07 11.98
CA VAL A 61 -6.57 15.57 13.19
C VAL A 61 -7.84 16.39 13.41
N TRP A 62 -8.98 15.71 13.46
CA TRP A 62 -10.29 16.33 13.68
C TRP A 62 -10.83 15.96 15.06
N LYS A 63 -11.37 16.94 15.78
CA LYS A 63 -11.80 16.77 17.17
C LYS A 63 -13.27 16.40 17.24
N GLY A 64 -13.54 15.14 17.64
CA GLY A 64 -14.88 14.63 17.88
C GLY A 64 -15.49 13.93 16.68
N LEU A 65 -16.29 12.90 16.94
CA LEU A 65 -16.93 12.05 15.94
C LEU A 65 -18.30 12.64 15.51
N THR A 66 -18.28 13.83 14.91
CA THR A 66 -19.48 14.43 14.31
C THR A 66 -19.54 14.12 12.82
N LYS A 67 -20.74 14.12 12.24
CA LYS A 67 -20.94 13.92 10.80
C LYS A 67 -20.13 14.92 9.97
N GLU A 68 -20.20 16.19 10.34
CA GLU A 68 -19.47 17.29 9.72
C GLU A 68 -17.96 17.05 9.71
N ASN A 69 -17.39 16.63 10.84
CA ASN A 69 -15.94 16.35 10.92
C ASN A 69 -15.54 15.15 10.05
N VAL A 70 -16.37 14.13 9.94
CA VAL A 70 -16.09 12.95 9.10
C VAL A 70 -16.13 13.34 7.63
N GLU A 71 -17.13 14.11 7.20
CA GLU A 71 -17.23 14.62 5.82
C GLU A 71 -16.03 15.50 5.46
N ALA A 72 -15.62 16.39 6.37
CA ALA A 72 -14.45 17.23 6.18
C ALA A 72 -13.12 16.45 5.99
N THR A 73 -13.05 15.18 6.41
CA THR A 73 -11.83 14.37 6.20
C THR A 73 -11.66 13.87 4.77
N TYR A 74 -12.75 13.73 4.01
CA TYR A 74 -12.71 13.23 2.63
C TYR A 74 -12.39 14.31 1.61
N GLU A 75 -12.69 15.57 1.90
CA GLU A 75 -12.45 16.71 0.99
C GLU A 75 -11.02 17.26 1.08
N VAL A 76 -10.21 16.76 1.99
CA VAL A 76 -8.78 17.08 2.07
C VAL A 76 -8.09 16.23 1.00
N TYR A 77 -8.26 16.62 -0.28
CA TYR A 77 -7.42 16.41 -1.48
C TYR A 77 -8.25 16.57 -2.76
#